data_AF-A0A1J3HL80-F1
#
_entry.id   AF-A0A1J3HL80-F1
#
_cell.length_a   1.000
_cell.length_b   1.000
_cell.length_c   1.000
_cell.angle_alpha   90.00
_cell.angle_beta   90.00
_cell.angle_gamma   90.00
#
_symmetry.space_group_name_H-M   'P 1'
#
loop_
_entity.id
_entity.type
_entity.pdbx_description
1 polymer ?
#
loop_
_entity_poly.entity_id
_entity_poly.type
_entity_poly.pdbx_seq_one_letter_code
_entity_poly.pdbx_strand_id
1 'polypeptide(L)'
;SLVDPLILPLTFLDLVWLNLNPTNRVNFYKLTESSSDSFYSVILPKLEQSLSLVLTHFLPLSGHIKWNPQDPKPHIAVLPQDAVSLTVAESDADFSHVSGKGLRHQTELHSLVSELPVSSDSASVLTLQITLFPK
;
A
#
# COMPACT_ATOMS: atom_id res chain seq x y z
N SER A 1 5.23 26.96 11.10
CA SER A 1 4.71 27.24 9.74
C SER A 1 3.73 26.14 9.42
N LEU A 2 2.44 26.43 9.27
CA LEU A 2 1.47 25.43 8.81
C LEU A 2 1.78 25.20 7.33
N VAL A 3 2.21 24.00 6.98
CA VAL A 3 2.39 23.61 5.57
C VAL A 3 0.99 23.44 5.01
N ASP A 4 0.66 24.17 3.95
CA ASP A 4 -0.64 24.06 3.30
C ASP A 4 -0.80 22.65 2.68
N PRO A 5 -2.01 22.06 2.73
CA PRO A 5 -2.24 20.74 2.17
C PRO A 5 -2.06 20.75 0.66
N LEU A 6 -1.54 19.64 0.11
CA LEU A 6 -1.52 19.42 -1.33
C LEU A 6 -2.90 18.94 -1.77
N ILE A 7 -3.53 19.68 -2.68
CA ILE A 7 -4.80 19.30 -3.30
C ILE A 7 -4.57 19.04 -4.78
N LEU A 8 -4.81 17.80 -5.20
CA LEU A 8 -4.68 17.37 -6.59
C LEU A 8 -6.06 16.99 -7.14
N PRO A 9 -6.69 17.84 -7.98
CA PRO A 9 -7.97 17.51 -8.58
C PRO A 9 -7.84 16.35 -9.56
N LEU A 10 -8.77 15.39 -9.51
CA LEU A 10 -8.79 14.29 -10.46
C LEU A 10 -9.22 14.76 -11.85
N THR A 11 -8.57 14.23 -12.88
CA THR A 11 -8.90 14.46 -14.29
C THR A 11 -9.94 13.45 -14.76
N PHE A 12 -10.51 13.68 -15.94
CA PHE A 12 -11.44 12.73 -16.57
C PHE A 12 -10.84 11.31 -16.70
N LEU A 13 -9.53 11.19 -16.94
CA LEU A 13 -8.85 9.90 -17.05
C LEU A 13 -8.80 9.15 -15.72
N ASP A 14 -8.73 9.89 -14.60
CA ASP A 14 -8.67 9.31 -13.26
C ASP A 14 -10.04 8.82 -12.79
N LEU A 15 -11.12 9.52 -13.17
CA LEU A 15 -12.49 9.21 -12.76
C LEU A 15 -12.95 7.81 -13.17
N VAL A 16 -12.43 7.29 -14.28
CA VAL A 16 -12.76 5.93 -14.77
C VAL A 16 -12.39 4.85 -13.73
N TRP A 17 -11.36 5.11 -12.92
CA TRP A 17 -10.83 4.14 -11.96
C TRP A 17 -11.56 4.16 -10.61
N LEU A 18 -12.34 5.19 -10.30
CA LEU A 18 -13.01 5.32 -8.98
C LEU A 18 -14.13 4.30 -8.76
N ASN A 19 -14.74 3.79 -9.83
CA ASN A 19 -15.79 2.79 -9.75
C ASN A 19 -15.25 1.35 -9.76
N LEU A 20 -13.93 1.18 -9.82
CA LEU A 20 -13.28 -0.13 -9.82
C LEU A 20 -12.81 -0.49 -8.42
N ASN A 21 -12.72 -1.80 -8.15
CA ASN A 21 -12.11 -2.28 -6.93
C ASN A 21 -10.65 -1.83 -6.83
N PRO A 22 -10.12 -1.56 -5.62
CA PRO A 22 -8.72 -1.27 -5.42
C PRO A 22 -7.81 -2.30 -6.09
N THR A 23 -6.71 -1.81 -6.66
CA THR A 23 -5.73 -2.70 -7.30
C THR A 23 -4.87 -3.37 -6.24
N ASN A 24 -5.04 -4.67 -6.10
CA ASN A 24 -4.23 -5.49 -5.19
C ASN A 24 -3.07 -6.12 -5.95
N ARG A 25 -1.85 -5.95 -5.43
CA ARG A 25 -0.64 -6.53 -6.04
C ARG A 25 0.28 -7.11 -4.98
N VAL A 26 0.67 -8.37 -5.19
CA VAL A 26 1.67 -9.08 -4.38
C VAL A 26 2.90 -9.33 -5.24
N ASN A 27 4.09 -9.01 -4.72
CA ASN A 27 5.37 -9.33 -5.36
C ASN A 27 6.17 -10.24 -4.42
N PHE A 28 6.61 -11.40 -4.91
CA PHE A 28 7.37 -12.37 -4.13
C PHE A 28 8.87 -12.25 -4.39
N TYR A 29 9.66 -12.28 -3.33
CA TYR A 29 11.11 -12.22 -3.38
C TYR A 29 11.68 -13.42 -2.62
N LYS A 30 12.34 -14.32 -3.35
CA LYS A 30 13.06 -15.43 -2.71
C LYS A 30 14.43 -14.93 -2.25
N LEU A 31 14.65 -14.94 -0.94
CA LEU A 31 15.92 -14.58 -0.34
C LEU A 31 16.77 -15.86 -0.15
N THR A 32 18.04 -15.81 -0.51
CA THR A 32 18.92 -17.00 -0.50
C THR A 32 19.65 -17.22 0.82
N GLU A 33 19.88 -16.18 1.63
CA GLU A 33 20.69 -16.26 2.87
C GLU A 33 20.18 -15.35 4.00
N SER A 34 18.90 -14.97 4.00
CA SER A 34 18.35 -14.11 5.06
C SER A 34 17.77 -14.95 6.20
N SER A 35 18.31 -14.79 7.41
CA SER A 35 17.60 -15.20 8.63
C SER A 35 16.47 -14.21 8.95
N SER A 36 15.50 -14.61 9.78
CA SER A 36 14.50 -13.69 10.32
C SER A 36 15.15 -12.47 10.99
N ASP A 37 16.27 -12.66 11.70
CA ASP A 37 17.03 -11.56 12.30
C ASP A 37 17.54 -10.55 11.26
N SER A 38 18.04 -11.03 10.11
CA SER A 38 18.49 -10.16 9.03
C SER A 38 17.35 -9.37 8.38
N PHE A 39 16.14 -9.97 8.34
CA PHE A 39 14.96 -9.28 7.85
C PHE A 39 14.64 -8.07 8.74
N TYR A 40 14.54 -8.25 10.05
CA TYR A 40 14.19 -7.17 10.98
C TYR A 40 15.30 -6.15 11.18
N SER A 41 16.57 -6.57 11.19
CA SER A 41 17.70 -5.67 11.46
C SER A 41 18.20 -4.92 10.22
N VAL A 42 17.99 -5.45 9.01
CA VAL A 42 18.56 -4.89 7.78
C VAL A 42 17.50 -4.59 6.73
N ILE A 43 16.65 -5.55 6.38
CA ILE A 43 15.74 -5.42 5.24
C ILE A 43 14.60 -4.45 5.56
N LEU A 44 13.90 -4.67 6.67
CA LEU A 44 12.74 -3.86 7.05
C LEU A 44 13.12 -2.37 7.24
N PRO A 45 14.17 -1.99 7.99
CA PRO A 45 14.55 -0.59 8.13
C PRO A 45 14.93 0.07 6.80
N LYS A 46 15.58 -0.66 5.89
CA LYS A 46 15.90 -0.15 4.54
C LYS A 46 14.64 0.06 3.71
N LEU A 47 13.68 -0.85 3.78
CA LEU A 47 12.39 -0.71 3.09
C LEU A 47 11.64 0.52 3.62
N GLU A 48 11.51 0.67 4.94
CA GLU A 48 10.87 1.84 5.57
C GLU A 48 11.55 3.16 5.16
N GLN A 49 12.88 3.21 5.25
CA GLN A 49 13.64 4.40 4.85
C GLN A 49 13.46 4.73 3.37
N SER A 50 13.58 3.72 2.50
CA SER A 50 13.42 3.91 1.05
C SER A 50 12.00 4.36 0.69
N LEU A 51 10.98 3.79 1.35
CA LEU A 51 9.59 4.19 1.18
C LEU A 51 9.39 5.64 1.61
N SER A 52 9.88 6.02 2.79
CA SER A 52 9.81 7.40 3.28
C SER A 52 10.44 8.38 2.28
N LEU A 53 11.61 8.07 1.74
CA LEU A 53 12.28 8.89 0.72
C LEU A 53 11.45 9.01 -0.56
N VAL A 54 10.95 7.90 -1.10
CA VAL A 54 10.13 7.90 -2.32
C VAL A 54 8.85 8.72 -2.13
N LEU A 55 8.21 8.63 -0.96
CA LEU A 55 6.99 9.40 -0.68
C LEU A 55 7.22 10.91 -0.68
N THR A 56 8.44 11.39 -0.39
CA THR A 56 8.75 12.82 -0.57
C THR A 56 8.69 13.29 -2.04
N HIS A 57 8.88 12.37 -2.98
CA HIS A 57 8.79 12.64 -4.42
C HIS A 57 7.41 12.33 -5.00
N PHE A 58 6.67 11.39 -4.39
CA PHE A 58 5.35 10.94 -4.83
C PHE A 58 4.28 11.20 -3.74
N LEU A 59 4.22 12.45 -3.27
CA LEU A 59 3.33 12.88 -2.18
C LEU A 59 1.86 12.45 -2.33
N PRO A 60 1.23 12.45 -3.52
CA PRO A 60 -0.16 11.99 -3.64
C PRO A 60 -0.41 10.57 -3.10
N LEU A 61 0.61 9.71 -3.06
CA LEU A 61 0.48 8.34 -2.55
C LEU A 61 0.24 8.26 -1.04
N SER A 62 0.67 9.27 -0.27
CA SER A 62 0.40 9.31 1.18
C SER A 62 -0.94 9.92 1.52
N GLY A 63 -1.66 10.47 0.53
CA GLY A 63 -2.92 11.16 0.75
C GLY A 63 -4.15 10.27 0.70
N HIS A 64 -5.29 10.96 0.66
CA HIS A 64 -6.61 10.36 0.57
C HIS A 64 -7.34 10.91 -0.64
N ILE A 65 -7.97 10.02 -1.42
CA ILE A 65 -9.01 10.41 -2.36
C ILE A 65 -10.20 10.86 -1.52
N LYS A 66 -10.73 12.04 -1.78
CA LYS A 66 -11.92 12.60 -1.12
C LYS A 66 -13.01 12.84 -2.13
N TRP A 67 -14.24 12.53 -1.76
CA TRP A 67 -15.44 12.83 -2.55
C TRP A 67 -16.54 13.33 -1.61
N ASN A 68 -17.16 14.45 -1.98
CA ASN A 68 -18.27 15.02 -1.24
C ASN A 68 -19.57 14.79 -2.02
N PRO A 69 -20.64 14.27 -1.39
CA PRO A 69 -21.96 14.21 -2.04
C PRO A 69 -22.46 15.57 -2.58
N GLN A 70 -22.03 16.68 -1.97
CA GLN A 70 -22.39 18.05 -2.35
C GLN A 70 -21.40 18.73 -3.29
N ASP A 71 -20.19 18.19 -3.42
CA ASP A 71 -19.19 18.63 -4.40
C ASP A 71 -18.67 17.39 -5.16
N PRO A 72 -19.24 17.11 -6.33
CA PRO A 72 -19.02 15.84 -7.02
C PRO A 72 -17.65 15.74 -7.66
N LYS A 73 -16.73 16.70 -7.45
CA LYS A 73 -15.38 16.65 -8.01
C LYS A 73 -14.40 16.02 -7.02
N PRO A 74 -14.09 14.73 -7.17
CA PRO A 74 -13.11 14.08 -6.32
C PRO A 74 -11.71 14.63 -6.55
N HIS A 75 -10.91 14.58 -5.50
CA HIS A 75 -9.52 15.04 -5.49
C HIS A 75 -8.70 14.19 -4.54
N ILE A 76 -7.39 14.16 -4.72
CA ILE A 76 -6.47 13.67 -3.70
C ILE A 76 -6.11 14.85 -2.80
N ALA A 77 -6.24 14.66 -1.49
CA ALA A 77 -5.77 15.59 -0.47
C ALA A 77 -4.64 14.95 0.33
N VAL A 78 -3.54 15.67 0.50
CA VAL A 78 -2.42 15.28 1.38
C VAL A 78 -2.26 16.35 2.45
N LEU A 79 -2.51 15.98 3.71
CA LEU A 79 -2.29 16.80 4.89
C LEU A 79 -0.87 16.59 5.41
N PRO A 80 -0.29 17.55 6.15
CA PRO A 80 1.08 17.44 6.67
C PRO A 80 1.35 16.21 7.55
N GLN A 81 0.32 15.69 8.21
CA GLN A 81 0.38 14.51 9.07
C GLN A 81 0.07 13.19 8.35
N ASP A 82 -0.30 13.23 7.08
CA ASP A 82 -0.71 12.03 6.35
C ASP A 82 0.51 11.15 6.05
N ALA A 83 0.31 9.83 6.15
CA ALA A 83 1.33 8.82 5.94
C ALA A 83 0.72 7.58 5.28
N VAL A 84 1.57 6.79 4.62
CA VAL A 84 1.18 5.48 4.12
C VAL A 84 1.16 4.48 5.27
N SER A 85 0.04 3.76 5.42
CA SER A 85 -0.04 2.64 6.37
C SER A 85 0.81 1.48 5.86
N LEU A 86 1.74 1.02 6.69
CA LEU A 86 2.64 -0.10 6.41
C LEU A 86 2.42 -1.19 7.46
N THR A 87 1.91 -2.34 7.04
CA THR A 87 1.77 -3.52 7.89
C THR A 87 2.99 -4.42 7.74
N VAL A 88 3.58 -4.83 8.86
CA VAL A 88 4.63 -5.86 8.89
C VAL A 88 4.02 -7.12 9.50
N ALA A 89 4.14 -8.23 8.79
CA ALA A 89 3.55 -9.51 9.18
C ALA A 89 4.52 -10.66 8.96
N GLU A 90 4.24 -11.79 9.61
CA GLU A 90 4.85 -13.08 9.31
C GLU A 90 3.76 -14.05 8.82
N SER A 91 4.12 -14.96 7.92
CA SER A 91 3.24 -16.03 7.45
C SER A 91 3.94 -17.37 7.51
N ASP A 92 3.23 -18.38 7.98
CA ASP A 92 3.66 -19.78 8.00
C ASP A 92 3.26 -20.55 6.73
N ALA A 93 2.65 -19.87 5.75
CA ALA A 93 2.31 -20.46 4.47
C ALA A 93 3.56 -20.91 3.69
N ASP A 94 3.43 -21.96 2.89
CA ASP A 94 4.51 -22.44 2.03
C ASP A 94 4.81 -21.40 0.93
N PHE A 95 5.95 -20.72 1.04
CA PHE A 95 6.40 -19.71 0.08
C PHE A 95 6.44 -20.24 -1.35
N SER A 96 6.91 -21.48 -1.55
CA SER A 96 7.04 -22.09 -2.88
C SER A 96 5.67 -22.36 -3.50
N HIS A 97 4.68 -22.67 -2.67
CA HIS A 97 3.29 -22.80 -3.10
C HIS A 97 2.69 -21.45 -3.51
N VAL A 98 2.71 -20.45 -2.62
CA VAL A 98 2.00 -19.17 -2.86
C VAL A 98 2.66 -18.32 -3.95
N SER A 99 3.97 -18.44 -4.14
CA SER A 99 4.72 -17.76 -5.20
C SER A 99 4.77 -18.52 -6.52
N GLY A 100 4.31 -19.77 -6.53
CA GLY A 100 4.36 -20.67 -7.69
C GLY A 100 3.40 -20.28 -8.82
N LYS A 101 3.61 -20.90 -9.99
CA LYS A 101 2.71 -20.79 -11.16
C LYS A 101 1.51 -21.75 -11.11
N GLY A 102 1.43 -22.58 -10.06
CA GLY A 102 0.34 -23.52 -9.87
C GLY A 102 -0.99 -22.86 -9.50
N LEU A 103 -2.06 -23.66 -9.52
CA LEU A 103 -3.36 -23.27 -8.97
C LEU A 103 -3.26 -23.12 -7.44
N ARG A 104 -3.96 -22.13 -6.90
CA ARG A 104 -4.02 -21.83 -5.47
C ARG A 104 -5.32 -21.12 -5.14
N HIS A 105 -5.73 -21.17 -3.88
CA HIS A 105 -6.94 -20.47 -3.45
C HIS A 105 -6.71 -18.97 -3.43
N GLN A 106 -7.71 -18.20 -3.90
CA GLN A 106 -7.63 -16.73 -3.93
C GLN A 106 -7.42 -16.15 -2.52
N THR A 107 -7.99 -16.79 -1.49
CA THR A 107 -7.87 -16.41 -0.08
C THR A 107 -6.42 -16.42 0.42
N GLU A 108 -5.56 -17.27 -0.15
CA GLU A 108 -4.14 -17.33 0.21
C GLU A 108 -3.35 -16.10 -0.26
N LEU A 109 -3.80 -15.45 -1.34
CA LEU A 109 -3.21 -14.19 -1.78
C LEU A 109 -3.82 -12.99 -1.06
N HIS A 110 -5.12 -13.05 -0.75
CA HIS A 110 -5.80 -11.97 -0.04
C HIS A 110 -5.21 -11.72 1.35
N SER A 111 -4.75 -12.76 2.06
CA SER A 111 -4.07 -12.59 3.35
C SER A 111 -2.72 -11.87 3.25
N LEU A 112 -2.15 -11.77 2.05
CA LEU A 112 -0.86 -11.11 1.78
C LEU A 112 -1.03 -9.67 1.28
N VAL A 113 -2.26 -9.18 1.20
CA VAL A 113 -2.59 -7.83 0.73
C VAL A 113 -3.09 -7.00 1.90
N SER A 114 -2.57 -5.78 2.01
CA SER A 114 -3.07 -4.81 3.00
C SER A 114 -4.48 -4.35 2.62
N GLU A 115 -5.39 -4.31 3.59
CA GLU A 115 -6.69 -3.68 3.39
C GLU A 115 -6.52 -2.18 3.18
N LEU A 116 -7.28 -1.62 2.23
CA LEU A 116 -7.31 -0.18 1.97
C LEU A 116 -8.40 0.46 2.83
N PRO A 117 -8.08 1.41 3.73
CA PRO A 117 -9.09 2.12 4.49
C PRO A 117 -10.01 2.93 3.58
N VAL A 118 -11.31 2.65 3.65
CA VAL A 118 -12.36 3.38 2.91
C VAL A 118 -13.44 3.83 3.90
N SER A 119 -13.77 5.13 3.87
CA SER A 119 -14.89 5.74 4.59
C SER A 119 -16.01 6.14 3.62
N SER A 120 -17.07 6.76 4.13
CA SER A 120 -18.18 7.26 3.31
C SER A 120 -17.78 8.33 2.30
N ASP A 121 -16.71 9.07 2.57
CA ASP A 121 -16.30 10.30 1.88
C ASP A 121 -14.81 10.32 1.50
N SER A 122 -14.07 9.27 1.83
CA SER A 122 -12.65 9.19 1.52
C SER A 122 -12.12 7.76 1.42
N ALA A 123 -10.99 7.59 0.73
CA ALA A 123 -10.18 6.38 0.78
C ALA A 123 -8.70 6.76 0.78
N SER A 124 -7.87 5.99 1.50
CA SER A 124 -6.41 6.10 1.34
C SER A 124 -6.01 5.80 -0.10
N VAL A 125 -4.98 6.46 -0.62
CA VAL A 125 -4.46 6.19 -1.96
C VAL A 125 -3.64 4.90 -1.99
N LEU A 126 -2.89 4.62 -0.93
CA LEU A 126 -1.99 3.46 -0.85
C LEU A 126 -1.95 2.90 0.58
N THR A 127 -2.00 1.57 0.68
CA THR A 127 -1.53 0.80 1.84
C THR A 127 -0.57 -0.27 1.39
N LEU A 128 0.35 -0.64 2.28
CA LEU A 128 1.41 -1.60 1.99
C LEU A 128 1.47 -2.66 3.09
N GLN A 129 1.79 -3.89 2.70
CA GLN A 129 2.12 -4.97 3.61
C GLN A 129 3.45 -5.59 3.20
N ILE A 130 4.32 -5.80 4.18
CA ILE A 130 5.55 -6.59 4.06
C ILE A 130 5.32 -7.86 4.88
N THR A 131 5.33 -9.01 4.22
CA THR A 131 5.17 -10.31 4.87
C THR A 131 6.46 -11.11 4.78
N LEU A 132 7.02 -11.46 5.94
CA LEU A 132 8.13 -12.40 6.05
C LEU A 132 7.60 -13.84 6.02
N PHE A 133 8.26 -14.69 5.25
CA PHE A 133 8.08 -16.14 5.24
C PHE A 133 9.33 -16.76 5.86
N PRO A 134 9.30 -17.19 7.14
CA PRO A 134 10.48 -17.67 7.84
C PRO A 134 10.85 -19.13 7.50
N LYS A 135 10.03 -19.83 6.70
CA LYS A 135 10.20 -21.25 6.33
C LYS A 135 10.18 -21.45 4.83
#